data_AF-A0A5D3B3Q2-F1
#
_entry.id   AF-A0A5D3B3Q2-F1
#
_cell.length_a   1.000
_cell.length_b   1.000
_cell.length_c   1.000
_cell.angle_alpha   90.00
_cell.angle_beta   90.00
_cell.angle_gamma   90.00
#
_symmetry.space_group_name_H-M   'P 1'
#
loop_
_entity.id
_entity.type
_entity.pdbx_description
1 polymer ?
#
loop_
_entity_poly.entity_id
_entity_poly.type
_entity_poly.pdbx_seq_one_letter_code
_entity_poly.pdbx_strand_id
1 'polypeptide(L)'
;MLFSINITSDVICPFCLIGVKQLLGAIDDFKSTHPDAKFDLRLLPFELNPGLSEEPISKRAMYEAKFGKERADTVFAMLPGKYASVGETVDLDGQISSTHHAHRLQTLALCRAPEAQLPLAMEIFRGYHSDRKHPSDKAWLASLAVKHGLFPTEEEAREYLDSDKCDKEVRKAYDVARETGVTGVPYFVFQGKFALSGAIGQESFLQTLEEVARRETVLEKNSAPAINSAHGESCTDHCEGDTCAVPTTA
;
A
#
# COMPACT_ATOMS: atom_id res chain seq x y z
N MET A 1 4.17 22.32 -0.89
CA MET A 1 3.63 21.46 -1.98
C MET A 1 3.05 20.20 -1.36
N LEU A 2 1.93 19.68 -1.88
CA LEU A 2 1.38 18.38 -1.49
C LEU A 2 1.73 17.33 -2.55
N PHE A 3 2.39 16.25 -2.14
CA PHE A 3 2.62 15.06 -2.95
C PHE A 3 1.52 14.05 -2.70
N SER A 4 0.76 13.69 -3.73
CA SER A 4 -0.12 12.53 -3.72
C SER A 4 0.61 11.34 -4.32
N ILE A 5 0.73 10.25 -3.57
CA ILE A 5 1.44 9.05 -3.99
C ILE A 5 0.55 7.83 -3.74
N ASN A 6 0.09 7.22 -4.84
CA ASN A 6 -0.61 5.94 -4.78
C ASN A 6 0.41 4.80 -4.84
N ILE A 7 0.27 3.84 -3.95
CA ILE A 7 1.17 2.70 -3.78
C ILE A 7 0.36 1.43 -3.95
N THR A 8 0.34 0.87 -5.15
CA THR A 8 -0.29 -0.42 -5.39
C THR A 8 0.61 -1.52 -4.84
N SER A 9 0.09 -2.31 -3.89
CA SER A 9 0.89 -3.26 -3.11
C SER A 9 0.09 -4.49 -2.71
N ASP A 10 0.82 -5.57 -2.37
CA ASP A 10 0.26 -6.79 -1.80
C ASP A 10 0.98 -7.12 -0.50
N VAL A 11 0.22 -7.49 0.54
CA VAL A 11 0.73 -7.81 1.88
C VAL A 11 1.77 -8.93 1.86
N ILE A 12 1.62 -9.90 0.95
CA ILE A 12 2.53 -11.06 0.87
C ILE A 12 3.82 -10.77 0.11
N CYS A 13 3.94 -9.59 -0.54
CA CYS A 13 5.07 -9.22 -1.38
C CYS A 13 6.22 -8.65 -0.53
N PRO A 14 7.37 -9.33 -0.44
CA PRO A 14 8.51 -8.82 0.33
C PRO A 14 8.99 -7.44 -0.12
N PHE A 15 8.95 -7.18 -1.43
CA PHE A 15 9.39 -5.91 -1.98
C PHE A 15 8.40 -4.78 -1.74
N CYS A 16 7.13 -5.06 -1.38
CA CYS A 16 6.18 -4.01 -1.03
C CYS A 16 6.57 -3.33 0.28
N LEU A 17 6.86 -4.09 1.35
CA LEU A 17 7.40 -3.54 2.60
C LEU A 17 8.71 -2.78 2.33
N ILE A 18 9.64 -3.38 1.59
CA ILE A 18 10.95 -2.77 1.31
C ILE A 18 10.77 -1.46 0.55
N GLY A 19 9.94 -1.45 -0.50
CA GLY A 19 9.70 -0.27 -1.32
C GLY A 19 9.04 0.86 -0.54
N VAL A 20 8.04 0.55 0.30
CA VAL A 20 7.41 1.55 1.17
C VAL A 20 8.44 2.13 2.14
N LYS A 21 9.29 1.31 2.77
CA LYS A 21 10.36 1.79 3.65
C LYS A 21 11.37 2.69 2.94
N GLN A 22 11.79 2.31 1.73
CA GLN A 22 12.67 3.14 0.90
C GLN A 22 12.05 4.49 0.55
N LEU A 23 10.77 4.51 0.19
CA LEU A 23 10.02 5.74 -0.07
C LEU A 23 9.94 6.61 1.19
N LEU A 24 9.63 6.04 2.35
CA LEU A 24 9.56 6.80 3.61
C LEU A 24 10.91 7.43 3.97
N GLY A 25 12.02 6.69 3.84
CA GLY A 25 13.36 7.26 4.03
C GLY A 25 13.65 8.40 3.04
N ALA A 26 13.24 8.25 1.79
CA ALA A 26 13.40 9.31 0.78
C ALA A 26 12.56 10.56 1.08
N ILE A 27 11.35 10.37 1.64
CA ILE A 27 10.49 11.46 2.09
C ILE A 27 11.15 12.22 3.25
N ASP A 28 11.76 11.51 4.20
CA ASP A 28 12.48 12.13 5.32
C ASP A 28 13.68 12.95 4.81
N ASP A 29 14.48 12.39 3.91
CA ASP A 29 15.59 13.10 3.25
C ASP A 29 15.09 14.33 2.49
N PHE A 30 14.02 14.20 1.72
CA PHE A 30 13.44 15.30 0.94
C PHE A 30 12.93 16.44 1.83
N LYS A 31 12.28 16.11 2.96
CA LYS A 31 11.80 17.12 3.92
C LYS A 31 12.92 17.89 4.60
N SER A 32 14.13 17.33 4.68
CA SER A 32 15.29 18.04 5.25
C SER A 32 15.67 19.28 4.44
N THR A 33 15.41 19.27 3.13
CA THR A 33 15.62 20.41 2.21
C THR A 33 14.33 21.13 1.84
N HIS A 34 13.17 20.48 1.98
CA HIS A 34 11.84 21.01 1.67
C HIS A 34 10.87 20.87 2.88
N PRO A 35 11.06 21.66 3.95
CA PRO A 35 10.31 21.48 5.20
C PRO A 35 8.80 21.68 5.08
N ASP A 36 8.34 22.45 4.09
CA ASP A 36 6.91 22.70 3.84
C ASP A 36 6.23 21.63 2.94
N ALA A 37 6.96 20.58 2.55
CA ALA A 37 6.43 19.49 1.75
C ALA A 37 5.51 18.58 2.58
N LYS A 38 4.30 18.35 2.06
CA LYS A 38 3.30 17.44 2.63
C LYS A 38 3.15 16.23 1.73
N PHE A 39 2.80 15.09 2.31
CA PHE A 39 2.67 13.82 1.61
C PHE A 39 1.36 13.15 2.00
N ASP A 40 0.57 12.79 0.99
CA ASP A 40 -0.62 11.95 1.06
C ASP A 40 -0.28 10.62 0.40
N LEU A 41 -0.07 9.58 1.22
CA LEU A 41 0.32 8.25 0.78
C LEU A 41 -0.90 7.33 0.87
N ARG A 42 -1.26 6.69 -0.24
CA ARG A 42 -2.41 5.79 -0.30
C ARG A 42 -1.98 4.42 -0.74
N LEU A 43 -2.10 3.43 0.13
CA LEU A 43 -1.85 2.03 -0.25
C LEU A 43 -3.10 1.48 -0.92
N LEU A 44 -2.95 1.05 -2.17
CA LEU A 44 -4.00 0.45 -2.99
C LEU A 44 -3.76 -1.06 -3.08
N PRO A 45 -4.82 -1.88 -2.96
CA PRO A 45 -4.66 -3.31 -2.83
C PRO A 45 -4.41 -3.97 -4.20
N PHE A 46 -3.56 -5.02 -4.22
CA PHE A 46 -3.29 -5.85 -5.40
C PHE A 46 -3.10 -7.31 -4.97
N GLU A 47 -3.56 -8.26 -5.78
CA GLU A 47 -3.32 -9.70 -5.51
C GLU A 47 -2.28 -10.29 -6.45
N LEU A 48 -1.12 -10.66 -5.90
CA LEU A 48 -0.10 -11.43 -6.60
C LEU A 48 -0.56 -12.87 -6.86
N ASN A 49 -1.40 -13.42 -5.98
CA ASN A 49 -1.92 -14.78 -6.11
C ASN A 49 -3.41 -14.85 -5.71
N PRO A 50 -4.32 -14.54 -6.65
CA PRO A 50 -5.77 -14.58 -6.40
C PRO A 50 -6.32 -15.98 -6.08
N GLY A 51 -5.53 -17.04 -6.29
CA GLY A 51 -5.93 -18.42 -6.02
C GLY A 51 -5.69 -18.88 -4.58
N LEU A 52 -5.11 -18.04 -3.71
CA LEU A 52 -4.91 -18.39 -2.31
C LEU A 52 -6.24 -18.41 -1.55
N SER A 53 -6.50 -19.49 -0.81
CA SER A 53 -7.61 -19.59 0.13
C SER A 53 -7.32 -18.87 1.44
N GLU A 54 -8.36 -18.69 2.27
CA GLU A 54 -8.21 -18.25 3.67
C GLU A 54 -7.44 -19.28 4.50
N GLU A 55 -7.60 -20.57 4.18
CA GLU A 55 -6.84 -21.66 4.82
C GLU A 55 -5.34 -21.53 4.55
N PRO A 56 -4.51 -21.35 5.60
CA PRO A 56 -3.10 -21.04 5.46
C PRO A 56 -2.26 -22.26 5.09
N ILE A 57 -1.44 -22.12 4.04
CA ILE A 57 -0.47 -23.13 3.60
C ILE A 57 0.96 -22.71 3.93
N SER A 58 1.92 -23.64 3.84
CA SER A 58 3.34 -23.32 4.04
C SER A 58 3.83 -22.30 3.01
N LYS A 59 4.42 -21.19 3.50
CA LYS A 59 5.04 -20.14 2.68
C LYS A 59 6.13 -20.73 1.78
N ARG A 60 7.00 -21.57 2.35
CA ARG A 60 8.05 -22.27 1.59
C ARG A 60 7.48 -23.16 0.51
N ALA A 61 6.47 -23.98 0.83
CA ALA A 61 5.84 -24.86 -0.15
C ALA A 61 5.23 -24.08 -1.32
N MET A 62 4.61 -22.92 -1.07
CA MET A 62 4.08 -22.04 -2.11
C MET A 62 5.20 -21.54 -3.04
N TYR A 63 6.32 -21.05 -2.49
CA TYR A 63 7.45 -20.56 -3.30
C TYR A 63 8.10 -21.68 -4.11
N GLU A 64 8.26 -22.88 -3.53
CA GLU A 64 8.79 -24.05 -4.24
C GLU A 64 7.87 -24.49 -5.37
N ALA A 65 6.55 -24.48 -5.16
CA ALA A 65 5.58 -24.79 -6.22
C ALA A 65 5.57 -23.73 -7.34
N LYS A 66 5.76 -22.45 -7.00
CA LYS A 66 5.73 -21.34 -7.96
C LYS A 66 7.01 -21.19 -8.78
N PHE A 67 8.17 -21.36 -8.15
CA PHE A 67 9.47 -21.04 -8.75
C PHE A 67 10.39 -22.26 -8.96
N GLY A 68 10.06 -23.41 -8.37
CA GLY A 68 10.97 -24.53 -8.21
C GLY A 68 11.92 -24.34 -7.02
N LYS A 69 12.38 -25.46 -6.45
CA LYS A 69 13.17 -25.47 -5.20
C LYS A 69 14.42 -24.60 -5.25
N GLU A 70 15.25 -24.76 -6.28
CA GLU A 70 16.51 -24.02 -6.41
C GLU A 70 16.31 -22.49 -6.48
N ARG A 71 15.28 -22.06 -7.22
CA ARG A 71 14.95 -20.64 -7.33
C ARG A 71 14.34 -20.11 -6.03
N ALA A 72 13.49 -20.90 -5.36
CA ALA A 72 12.97 -20.56 -4.05
C ALA A 72 14.09 -20.37 -3.03
N ASP A 73 15.06 -21.29 -2.96
CA ASP A 73 16.21 -21.18 -2.07
C ASP A 73 17.06 -19.94 -2.36
N THR A 74 17.28 -19.62 -3.65
CA THR A 74 17.98 -18.39 -4.07
C THR A 74 17.24 -17.13 -3.59
N VAL A 75 15.91 -17.09 -3.73
CA VAL A 75 15.12 -15.94 -3.27
C VAL A 75 15.20 -15.82 -1.76
N PHE A 76 15.02 -16.92 -1.03
CA PHE A 76 15.04 -16.96 0.43
C PHE A 76 16.41 -16.52 0.98
N ALA A 77 17.51 -16.95 0.37
CA ALA A 77 18.85 -16.54 0.80
C ALA A 77 19.11 -15.04 0.64
N MET A 78 18.47 -14.39 -0.34
CA MET A 78 18.67 -12.97 -0.65
C MET A 78 17.82 -12.03 0.22
N LEU A 79 16.62 -12.46 0.63
CA LEU A 79 15.68 -11.60 1.35
C LEU A 79 16.24 -10.99 2.65
N PRO A 80 16.93 -11.72 3.56
CA PRO A 80 17.43 -11.13 4.80
C PRO A 80 18.30 -9.87 4.59
N GLY A 81 19.20 -9.89 3.61
CA GLY A 81 20.02 -8.73 3.27
C GLY A 81 19.20 -7.55 2.74
N LYS A 82 18.11 -7.81 2.00
CA LYS A 82 17.21 -6.76 1.50
C LYS A 82 16.40 -6.12 2.62
N TYR A 83 15.86 -6.90 3.56
CA TYR A 83 15.16 -6.34 4.73
C TYR A 83 16.11 -5.53 5.63
N ALA A 84 17.30 -6.06 5.89
CA ALA A 84 18.30 -5.37 6.70
C ALA A 84 18.69 -4.01 6.10
N SER A 85 18.72 -3.89 4.76
CA SER A 85 19.02 -2.62 4.08
C SER A 85 18.01 -1.49 4.36
N VAL A 86 16.82 -1.82 4.86
CA VAL A 86 15.78 -0.85 5.24
C VAL A 86 15.46 -0.88 6.75
N GLY A 87 16.34 -1.49 7.54
CA GLY A 87 16.19 -1.58 8.99
C GLY A 87 15.06 -2.49 9.46
N GLU A 88 14.67 -3.48 8.64
CA GLU A 88 13.64 -4.47 8.98
C GLU A 88 14.28 -5.86 9.06
N THR A 89 13.59 -6.80 9.70
CA THR A 89 13.98 -8.23 9.77
C THR A 89 12.97 -9.07 9.01
N VAL A 90 13.34 -10.31 8.67
CA VAL A 90 12.43 -11.23 7.99
C VAL A 90 12.53 -12.62 8.62
N ASP A 91 11.38 -13.24 8.83
CA ASP A 91 11.23 -14.65 9.09
C ASP A 91 10.65 -15.34 7.84
N LEU A 92 11.47 -16.20 7.26
CA LEU A 92 11.17 -16.88 6.01
C LEU A 92 10.29 -18.12 6.21
N ASP A 93 10.08 -18.54 7.46
CA ASP A 93 9.11 -19.58 7.78
C ASP A 93 7.68 -18.98 7.91
N GLY A 94 6.76 -19.80 8.38
CA GLY A 94 5.37 -19.43 8.58
C GLY A 94 4.48 -19.80 7.40
N GLN A 95 3.28 -19.21 7.41
CA GLN A 95 2.22 -19.56 6.50
C GLN A 95 1.87 -18.40 5.56
N ILE A 96 1.16 -18.74 4.49
CA ILE A 96 0.60 -17.80 3.52
C ILE A 96 -0.85 -18.18 3.25
N SER A 97 -1.71 -17.17 3.12
CA SER A 97 -3.14 -17.29 2.80
C SER A 97 -3.58 -16.08 1.99
N SER A 98 -4.86 -16.02 1.62
CA SER A 98 -5.48 -14.89 0.94
C SER A 98 -5.17 -13.58 1.65
N THR A 99 -4.79 -12.55 0.87
CA THR A 99 -4.56 -11.19 1.38
C THR A 99 -5.81 -10.35 1.40
N HIS A 100 -6.96 -10.91 0.98
CA HIS A 100 -8.18 -10.15 0.79
C HIS A 100 -8.70 -9.50 2.09
N HIS A 101 -8.69 -10.20 3.22
CA HIS A 101 -9.09 -9.61 4.51
C HIS A 101 -8.18 -8.46 4.95
N ALA A 102 -6.86 -8.63 4.81
CA ALA A 102 -5.91 -7.57 5.11
C ALA A 102 -6.10 -6.36 4.20
N HIS A 103 -6.35 -6.57 2.90
CA HIS A 103 -6.65 -5.51 1.94
C HIS A 103 -7.98 -4.80 2.22
N ARG A 104 -9.03 -5.53 2.63
CA ARG A 104 -10.30 -4.94 3.08
C ARG A 104 -10.08 -4.03 4.28
N LEU A 105 -9.33 -4.48 5.28
CA LEU A 105 -9.03 -3.67 6.46
C LEU A 105 -8.20 -2.41 6.13
N GLN A 106 -7.19 -2.53 5.26
CA GLN A 106 -6.41 -1.37 4.78
C GLN A 106 -7.26 -0.39 3.96
N THR A 107 -8.23 -0.89 3.19
CA THR A 107 -9.17 -0.05 2.42
C THR A 107 -10.13 0.67 3.36
N LEU A 108 -10.66 -0.01 4.38
CA LEU A 108 -11.48 0.60 5.41
C LEU A 108 -10.74 1.74 6.12
N ALA A 109 -9.48 1.51 6.48
CA ALA A 109 -8.62 2.52 7.10
C ALA A 109 -8.49 3.76 6.19
N LEU A 110 -8.22 3.56 4.89
CA LEU A 110 -8.14 4.65 3.92
C LEU A 110 -9.40 5.52 3.87
N CYS A 111 -10.59 4.93 4.06
CA CYS A 111 -11.84 5.68 4.00
C CYS A 111 -12.18 6.41 5.31
N ARG A 112 -11.97 5.74 6.45
CA ARG A 112 -12.47 6.22 7.75
C ARG A 112 -11.44 6.97 8.57
N ALA A 113 -10.18 6.58 8.45
CA ALA A 113 -9.06 7.14 9.19
C ALA A 113 -7.80 7.07 8.30
N PRO A 114 -7.72 7.88 7.22
CA PRO A 114 -6.62 7.82 6.26
C PRO A 114 -5.23 7.85 6.91
N GLU A 115 -5.07 8.61 8.00
CA GLU A 115 -3.86 8.71 8.80
C GLU A 115 -3.44 7.39 9.48
N ALA A 116 -4.39 6.50 9.75
CA ALA A 116 -4.15 5.18 10.32
C ALA A 116 -3.76 4.13 9.27
N GLN A 117 -3.98 4.41 7.97
CA GLN A 117 -3.77 3.41 6.91
C GLN A 117 -2.32 2.95 6.83
N LEU A 118 -1.37 3.87 6.73
CA LEU A 118 0.05 3.53 6.60
C LEU A 118 0.58 2.82 7.85
N PRO A 119 0.36 3.32 9.10
CA PRO A 119 0.74 2.59 10.31
C PRO A 119 0.19 1.17 10.38
N LEU A 120 -1.10 0.99 10.09
CA LEU A 120 -1.74 -0.33 10.03
C LEU A 120 -1.08 -1.22 8.99
N ALA A 121 -0.88 -0.72 7.77
CA ALA A 121 -0.26 -1.50 6.70
C ALA A 121 1.16 -1.94 7.05
N MET A 122 1.95 -1.06 7.68
CA MET A 122 3.29 -1.38 8.15
C MET A 122 3.29 -2.46 9.24
N GLU A 123 2.30 -2.49 10.12
CA GLU A 123 2.16 -3.57 11.11
C GLU A 123 1.69 -4.89 10.50
N ILE A 124 0.79 -4.84 9.52
CA ILE A 124 0.40 -6.04 8.75
C ILE A 124 1.61 -6.61 8.01
N PHE A 125 2.40 -5.77 7.34
CA PHE A 125 3.62 -6.22 6.66
C PHE A 125 4.59 -6.88 7.63
N ARG A 126 4.90 -6.25 8.77
CA ARG A 126 5.81 -6.83 9.79
C ARG A 126 5.25 -8.13 10.37
N GLY A 127 3.97 -8.17 10.69
CA GLY A 127 3.35 -9.38 11.22
C GLY A 127 3.50 -10.56 10.27
N TYR A 128 3.27 -10.35 8.98
CA TYR A 128 3.41 -11.40 7.96
C TYR A 128 4.88 -11.76 7.67
N HIS A 129 5.74 -10.76 7.54
CA HIS A 129 7.13 -10.95 7.10
C HIS A 129 8.10 -11.31 8.22
N SER A 130 7.81 -10.96 9.47
CA SER A 130 8.74 -11.10 10.60
C SER A 130 8.15 -11.92 11.75
N ASP A 131 6.84 -11.88 11.96
CA ASP A 131 6.19 -12.48 13.14
C ASP A 131 5.35 -13.73 12.83
N ARG A 132 5.53 -14.32 11.65
CA ARG A 132 4.85 -15.55 11.18
C ARG A 132 3.30 -15.48 11.20
N LYS A 133 2.71 -14.28 11.22
CA LYS A 133 1.26 -14.11 11.03
C LYS A 133 0.89 -14.42 9.58
N HIS A 134 -0.39 -14.73 9.34
CA HIS A 134 -0.90 -14.90 7.98
C HIS A 134 -2.03 -13.92 7.67
N PRO A 135 -2.19 -13.48 6.41
CA PRO A 135 -3.06 -12.34 6.07
C PRO A 135 -4.56 -12.62 6.20
N SER A 136 -4.97 -13.89 6.34
CA SER A 136 -6.35 -14.28 6.65
C SER A 136 -6.65 -14.52 8.15
N ASP A 137 -5.71 -14.27 9.07
CA ASP A 137 -5.96 -14.45 10.52
C ASP A 137 -6.87 -13.32 11.03
N LYS A 138 -8.17 -13.58 11.07
CA LYS A 138 -9.18 -12.59 11.45
C LYS A 138 -9.03 -12.11 12.91
N ALA A 139 -8.59 -12.97 13.82
CA ALA A 139 -8.38 -12.57 15.21
C ALA A 139 -7.21 -11.60 15.32
N TRP A 140 -6.10 -11.89 14.63
CA TRP A 140 -4.96 -10.98 14.54
C TRP A 140 -5.35 -9.66 13.86
N LEU A 141 -6.02 -9.71 12.71
CA LEU A 141 -6.46 -8.50 12.01
C LEU A 141 -7.44 -7.65 12.85
N ALA A 142 -8.34 -8.28 13.60
CA ALA A 142 -9.25 -7.58 14.52
C ALA A 142 -8.49 -6.83 15.62
N SER A 143 -7.48 -7.46 16.23
CA SER A 143 -6.66 -6.79 17.25
C SER A 143 -5.88 -5.59 16.67
N LEU A 144 -5.39 -5.68 15.43
CA LEU A 144 -4.79 -4.54 14.73
C LEU A 144 -5.83 -3.44 14.45
N ALA A 145 -7.03 -3.81 14.04
CA ALA A 145 -8.09 -2.85 13.74
C ALA A 145 -8.46 -2.00 14.96
N VAL A 146 -8.55 -2.60 16.14
CA VAL A 146 -8.77 -1.89 17.41
C VAL A 146 -7.57 -1.03 17.78
N LYS A 147 -6.36 -1.57 17.68
CA LYS A 147 -5.12 -0.85 17.99
C LYS A 147 -4.96 0.43 17.18
N HIS A 148 -5.35 0.41 15.91
CA HIS A 148 -5.31 1.56 15.00
C HIS A 148 -6.60 2.40 15.00
N GLY A 149 -7.52 2.15 15.94
CA GLY A 149 -8.71 2.98 16.17
C GLY A 149 -9.82 2.84 15.14
N LEU A 150 -9.83 1.78 14.33
CA LEU A 150 -10.86 1.54 13.31
C LEU A 150 -12.15 0.99 13.90
N PHE A 151 -12.05 0.25 15.01
CA PHE A 151 -13.17 -0.30 15.77
C PHE A 151 -12.92 -0.13 17.26
N PRO A 152 -13.98 0.03 18.08
CA PRO A 152 -13.86 0.14 19.52
C PRO A 152 -13.56 -1.21 20.19
N THR A 153 -13.96 -2.34 19.59
CA THR A 153 -13.81 -3.69 20.14
C THR A 153 -13.35 -4.69 19.08
N GLU A 154 -12.71 -5.78 19.50
CA GLU A 154 -12.28 -6.82 18.56
C GLU A 154 -13.48 -7.61 18.01
N GLU A 155 -14.57 -7.69 18.77
CA GLU A 155 -15.84 -8.28 18.35
C GLU A 155 -16.40 -7.57 17.12
N GLU A 156 -16.52 -6.25 17.16
CA GLU A 156 -17.01 -5.45 16.03
C GLU A 156 -16.06 -5.53 14.82
N ALA A 157 -14.75 -5.57 15.07
CA ALA A 157 -13.77 -5.77 14.01
C ALA A 157 -13.89 -7.15 13.35
N ARG A 158 -14.15 -8.21 14.14
CA ARG A 158 -14.43 -9.56 13.63
C ARG A 158 -15.72 -9.60 12.82
N GLU A 159 -16.80 -8.96 13.28
CA GLU A 159 -18.05 -8.85 12.52
C GLU A 159 -17.83 -8.19 11.15
N TYR A 160 -16.99 -7.15 11.08
CA TYR A 160 -16.58 -6.56 9.80
C TYR A 160 -15.84 -7.58 8.91
N LEU A 161 -14.86 -8.30 9.46
CA LEU A 161 -14.07 -9.29 8.72
C LEU A 161 -14.90 -10.49 8.25
N ASP A 162 -15.97 -10.84 8.97
CA ASP A 162 -16.93 -11.89 8.60
C ASP A 162 -18.03 -11.41 7.64
N SER A 163 -18.20 -10.09 7.49
CA SER A 163 -19.10 -9.49 6.50
C SER A 163 -18.46 -9.37 5.10
N ASP A 164 -19.22 -8.84 4.14
CA ASP A 164 -18.78 -8.48 2.78
C ASP A 164 -18.45 -6.99 2.60
N LYS A 165 -18.46 -6.19 3.69
CA LYS A 165 -18.16 -4.75 3.62
C LYS A 165 -16.78 -4.49 3.00
N CYS A 166 -16.70 -3.57 2.03
CA CYS A 166 -15.49 -3.28 1.24
C CYS A 166 -15.02 -4.40 0.28
N ASP A 167 -15.73 -5.54 0.15
CA ASP A 167 -15.32 -6.62 -0.79
C ASP A 167 -15.33 -6.12 -2.24
N LYS A 168 -16.42 -5.47 -2.67
CA LYS A 168 -16.59 -4.97 -4.05
C LYS A 168 -15.54 -3.92 -4.41
N GLU A 169 -15.26 -3.01 -3.49
CA GLU A 169 -14.29 -1.94 -3.61
C GLU A 169 -12.87 -2.49 -3.81
N VAL A 170 -12.50 -3.47 -2.99
CA VAL A 170 -11.19 -4.12 -3.05
C VAL A 170 -11.03 -4.92 -4.34
N ARG A 171 -12.06 -5.70 -4.73
CA ARG A 171 -12.04 -6.44 -6.00
C ARG A 171 -11.92 -5.51 -7.20
N LYS A 172 -12.70 -4.43 -7.21
CA LYS A 172 -12.59 -3.40 -8.25
C LYS A 172 -11.19 -2.79 -8.30
N ALA A 173 -10.56 -2.53 -7.16
CA ALA A 173 -9.19 -2.03 -7.13
C ALA A 173 -8.18 -3.04 -7.73
N TYR A 174 -8.36 -4.34 -7.51
CA TYR A 174 -7.55 -5.37 -8.18
C TYR A 174 -7.71 -5.33 -9.69
N ASP A 175 -8.94 -5.23 -10.18
CA ASP A 175 -9.25 -5.19 -11.61
C ASP A 175 -8.66 -3.93 -12.25
N VAL A 176 -8.90 -2.76 -11.65
CA VAL A 176 -8.36 -1.47 -12.12
C VAL A 176 -6.83 -1.51 -12.20
N ALA A 177 -6.15 -2.08 -11.20
CA ALA A 177 -4.69 -2.20 -11.24
C ALA A 177 -4.23 -3.05 -12.44
N ARG A 178 -4.91 -4.17 -12.74
CA ARG A 178 -4.59 -5.00 -13.90
C ARG A 178 -4.88 -4.29 -15.23
N GLU A 179 -6.03 -3.64 -15.33
CA GLU A 179 -6.48 -2.91 -16.51
C GLU A 179 -5.57 -1.71 -16.85
N THR A 180 -5.02 -1.06 -15.82
CA THR A 180 -4.06 0.05 -15.96
C THR A 180 -2.62 -0.41 -16.20
N GLY A 181 -2.40 -1.72 -16.38
CA GLY A 181 -1.11 -2.29 -16.77
C GLY A 181 -0.15 -2.60 -15.61
N VAL A 182 -0.63 -2.62 -14.36
CA VAL A 182 0.18 -3.05 -13.22
C VAL A 182 0.39 -4.57 -13.31
N THR A 183 1.58 -4.97 -13.76
CA THR A 183 1.97 -6.38 -13.88
C THR A 183 2.77 -6.90 -12.68
N GLY A 184 3.11 -6.04 -11.73
CA GLY A 184 3.89 -6.37 -10.55
C GLY A 184 3.85 -5.26 -9.50
N VAL A 185 4.13 -5.63 -8.26
CA VAL A 185 4.09 -4.73 -7.10
C VAL A 185 5.39 -4.79 -6.30
N PRO A 186 5.78 -3.71 -5.59
CA PRO A 186 5.05 -2.45 -5.44
C PRO A 186 5.08 -1.60 -6.71
N TYR A 187 4.02 -0.83 -6.94
CA TYR A 187 3.92 0.12 -8.04
C TYR A 187 3.49 1.48 -7.50
N PHE A 188 4.27 2.51 -7.79
CA PHE A 188 4.12 3.85 -7.23
C PHE A 188 3.68 4.81 -8.30
N VAL A 189 2.65 5.61 -8.04
CA VAL A 189 2.19 6.67 -8.94
C VAL A 189 2.19 8.00 -8.18
N PHE A 190 3.03 8.93 -8.60
CA PHE A 190 3.17 10.27 -8.04
C PHE A 190 2.35 11.25 -8.86
N GLN A 191 1.51 12.04 -8.19
CA GLN A 191 0.63 13.07 -8.78
C GLN A 191 -0.26 12.55 -9.92
N GLY A 192 -0.55 11.24 -9.96
CA GLY A 192 -1.28 10.61 -11.07
C GLY A 192 -0.52 10.55 -12.40
N LYS A 193 0.75 11.00 -12.46
CA LYS A 193 1.48 11.23 -13.72
C LYS A 193 2.77 10.42 -13.84
N PHE A 194 3.49 10.26 -12.74
CA PHE A 194 4.81 9.63 -12.75
C PHE A 194 4.72 8.26 -12.11
N ALA A 195 5.09 7.22 -12.85
CA ALA A 195 5.00 5.86 -12.36
C ALA A 195 6.38 5.21 -12.18
N LEU A 196 6.54 4.45 -11.09
CA LEU A 196 7.71 3.63 -10.80
C LEU A 196 7.28 2.23 -10.42
N SER A 197 8.00 1.22 -10.92
CA SER A 197 7.74 -0.18 -10.62
C SER A 197 8.88 -0.78 -9.81
N GLY A 198 8.55 -1.39 -8.67
CA GLY A 198 9.47 -2.12 -7.80
C GLY A 198 10.10 -1.28 -6.68
N ALA A 199 10.85 -1.97 -5.82
CA ALA A 199 11.66 -1.36 -4.76
C ALA A 199 13.01 -0.90 -5.33
N ILE A 200 13.07 0.35 -5.80
CA ILE A 200 14.19 0.88 -6.60
C ILE A 200 15.33 1.49 -5.78
N GLY A 201 15.19 1.59 -4.45
CA GLY A 201 16.17 2.23 -3.56
C GLY A 201 15.78 3.64 -3.14
N GLN A 202 16.20 4.01 -1.93
CA GLN A 202 15.88 5.31 -1.30
C GLN A 202 16.41 6.49 -2.14
N GLU A 203 17.64 6.42 -2.64
CA GLU A 203 18.23 7.47 -3.48
C GLU A 203 17.41 7.70 -4.77
N SER A 204 16.97 6.63 -5.44
CA SER A 204 16.16 6.76 -6.66
C SER A 204 14.76 7.32 -6.38
N PHE A 205 14.16 6.99 -5.22
CA PHE A 205 12.94 7.66 -4.78
C PHE A 205 13.16 9.14 -4.51
N LEU A 206 14.25 9.52 -3.84
CA LEU A 206 14.59 10.92 -3.57
C LEU A 206 14.76 11.71 -4.87
N GLN A 207 15.52 11.18 -5.83
CA GLN A 207 15.66 11.78 -7.16
C GLN A 207 14.31 11.95 -7.88
N THR A 208 13.38 11.01 -7.69
CA THR A 208 12.04 11.11 -8.25
C THR A 208 11.22 12.22 -7.59
N LEU A 209 11.27 12.34 -6.26
CA LEU A 209 10.60 13.42 -5.54
C LEU A 209 11.10 14.80 -6.00
N GLU A 210 12.42 14.96 -6.16
CA GLU A 210 13.05 16.17 -6.69
C GLU A 210 12.55 16.49 -8.11
N GLU A 211 12.50 15.49 -8.99
CA GLU A 211 12.03 15.68 -10.37
C GLU A 211 10.53 16.04 -10.42
N VAL A 212 9.71 15.41 -9.58
CA VAL A 212 8.28 15.74 -9.44
C VAL A 212 8.11 17.18 -8.94
N ALA A 213 8.84 17.57 -7.89
CA ALA A 213 8.81 18.93 -7.35
C ALA A 213 9.18 19.97 -8.42
N ARG A 214 10.25 19.70 -9.18
CA ARG A 214 10.73 20.57 -10.25
C ARG A 214 9.68 20.73 -11.36
N ARG A 215 9.05 19.64 -11.81
CA ARG A 215 8.06 19.67 -12.89
C ARG A 215 6.76 20.35 -12.48
N GLU A 216 6.24 20.07 -11.30
CA GLU A 216 5.01 20.71 -10.81
C GLU A 216 5.23 22.22 -10.57
N THR A 217 6.40 22.62 -10.04
CA THR A 217 6.74 24.06 -9.87
C THR A 217 6.82 24.80 -11.22
N VAL A 218 7.32 24.15 -12.28
CA VAL A 218 7.36 24.73 -13.62
C VAL A 218 5.95 24.87 -14.21
N LEU A 219 5.08 23.88 -14.00
CA LEU A 219 3.69 23.95 -14.43
C LEU A 219 2.95 25.09 -13.72
N GLU A 220 3.09 25.23 -12.40
CA GLU A 220 2.49 26.34 -11.64
C GLU A 220 2.93 27.71 -12.17
N LYS A 221 4.23 27.89 -12.45
CA LYS A 221 4.78 29.15 -13.00
C LYS A 221 4.31 29.44 -14.43
N ASN A 222 4.08 28.41 -15.23
CA ASN A 222 3.52 28.56 -16.59
C ASN A 222 1.99 28.77 -16.58
N SER A 223 1.33 28.64 -15.41
CA SER A 223 -0.14 28.66 -15.27
C SER A 223 -0.69 29.96 -14.66
N ALA A 224 0.10 30.99 -14.37
CA ALA A 224 -0.39 32.24 -13.76
C ALA A 224 0.13 33.52 -14.46
N PRO A 225 -0.72 34.56 -14.74
CA PRO A 225 -2.18 34.55 -14.88
C PRO A 225 -2.70 35.16 -16.21
N ALA A 226 -3.83 34.64 -16.70
CA ALA A 226 -4.79 35.42 -17.50
C ALA A 226 -6.06 35.63 -16.66
N ILE A 227 -6.51 36.88 -16.60
CA ILE A 227 -7.59 37.40 -15.74
C ILE A 227 -8.99 37.17 -16.32
N ASN A 228 -9.90 36.75 -15.42
CA ASN A 228 -11.38 36.86 -15.35
C ASN A 228 -12.31 36.15 -16.36
N SER A 229 -13.11 35.20 -15.85
CA SER A 229 -14.57 35.33 -15.57
C SER A 229 -15.06 34.03 -14.89
N ALA A 230 -15.60 34.09 -13.67
CA ALA A 230 -17.03 34.12 -13.29
C ALA A 230 -17.81 32.80 -13.52
N HIS A 231 -18.44 32.32 -12.44
CA HIS A 231 -19.25 31.09 -12.27
C HIS A 231 -18.42 29.81 -12.16
N GLY A 232 -18.57 28.93 -11.17
CA GLY A 232 -19.63 28.70 -10.20
C GLY A 232 -19.62 27.19 -9.93
N GLU A 233 -19.78 26.81 -8.67
CA GLU A 233 -19.99 25.44 -8.16
C GLU A 233 -18.74 24.58 -7.87
N SER A 234 -18.49 24.53 -6.56
CA SER A 234 -17.63 23.64 -5.80
C SER A 234 -18.27 22.25 -5.72
N CYS A 235 -17.54 21.20 -6.11
CA CYS A 235 -17.92 19.83 -5.78
C CYS A 235 -17.42 19.48 -4.36
N THR A 236 -18.28 19.73 -3.38
CA THR A 236 -18.29 19.02 -2.09
C THR A 236 -19.19 17.78 -2.20
N ASP A 237 -18.89 16.76 -1.38
CA ASP A 237 -19.61 15.49 -1.17
C ASP A 237 -19.40 14.42 -2.26
N HIS A 238 -19.03 13.17 -1.96
CA HIS A 238 -19.82 12.23 -1.16
C HIS A 238 -18.95 11.23 -0.36
N CYS A 239 -19.04 11.27 0.97
CA CYS A 239 -18.81 10.12 1.84
C CYS A 239 -19.89 10.16 2.94
N GLU A 240 -21.07 9.60 2.66
CA GLU A 240 -22.08 9.31 3.68
C GLU A 240 -22.13 7.79 3.90
N GLY A 241 -21.75 7.33 5.11
CA GLY A 241 -21.98 5.95 5.58
C GLY A 241 -20.87 4.91 5.32
N ASP A 242 -21.23 3.64 5.55
CA ASP A 242 -20.37 2.45 5.54
C ASP A 242 -19.78 2.06 4.17
N THR A 243 -19.99 2.87 3.12
CA THR A 243 -19.54 2.59 1.75
C THR A 243 -18.34 3.46 1.38
N CYS A 244 -17.29 2.80 0.90
CA CYS A 244 -16.02 3.41 0.51
C CYS A 244 -15.98 3.66 -1.00
N ALA A 245 -16.12 4.90 -1.48
CA ALA A 245 -15.79 5.18 -2.87
C ALA A 245 -14.27 5.26 -3.03
N VAL A 246 -13.66 4.28 -3.71
CA VAL A 246 -12.23 4.37 -4.09
C VAL A 246 -12.10 5.36 -5.24
N PRO A 247 -11.23 6.40 -5.14
CA PRO A 247 -11.01 7.34 -6.22
C PRO A 247 -10.45 6.60 -7.43
N THR A 248 -11.12 6.76 -8.57
CA THR A 248 -10.68 6.20 -9.84
C THR A 248 -9.60 7.13 -10.38
N THR A 249 -8.40 6.61 -10.61
CA THR A 249 -7.32 7.39 -11.23
C THR A 249 -7.70 7.71 -12.68
N ALA A 250 -7.87 8.99 -12.97
CA ALA A 250 -7.83 9.57 -14.31
C ALA A 250 -6.65 10.53 -14.39
#